data_AF-A0A9P8J017-F1
#
_entry.id   AF-A0A9P8J017-F1
#
_cell.length_a   1.000
_cell.length_b   1.000
_cell.length_c   1.000
_cell.angle_alpha   90.00
_cell.angle_beta   90.00
_cell.angle_gamma   90.00
#
_symmetry.space_group_name_H-M   'P 1'
#
loop_
_entity.id
_entity.type
_entity.pdbx_description
1 polymer ?
#
loop_
_entity_poly.entity_id
_entity_poly.type
_entity_poly.pdbx_seq_one_letter_code
_entity_poly.pdbx_strand_id
1 'polypeptide(L)'
;GIWKRIGDFFAVDPKRSSGIPLNPQYRLPSPGAVDPKLYDDPTTVPAADLAENPYWKRDVRRQYPKLSVVKQPDVVGLLTVGSAQNPKENVLQIGDAGAKQLVSLKEEGEKGLSAFFQKDNKAGLSVLGPNGLPPFPTSRYPSSTPKRYEMLKEQSYASNYPCRTFE
;
A
#
# COMPACT_ATOMS: atom_id res chain seq x y z
N GLY A 1 -49.88 12.42 19.08
CA GLY A 1 -51.02 12.57 20.03
C GLY A 1 -50.63 13.41 21.23
N ILE A 2 -51.51 13.56 22.21
CA ILE A 2 -51.26 14.40 23.41
C ILE A 2 -50.03 13.96 24.21
N TRP A 3 -49.80 12.64 24.33
CA TRP A 3 -48.61 12.07 24.97
C TRP A 3 -47.29 12.42 24.28
N LYS A 4 -47.29 12.62 22.95
CA LYS A 4 -46.11 13.12 22.25
C LYS A 4 -45.79 14.55 22.66
N ARG A 5 -46.81 15.41 22.77
CA ARG A 5 -46.62 16.81 23.20
C ARG A 5 -46.10 16.91 24.63
N ILE A 6 -46.62 16.07 25.52
CA ILE A 6 -46.14 15.97 26.92
C ILE A 6 -44.69 15.46 26.94
N GLY A 7 -44.37 14.41 26.18
CA GLY A 7 -43.01 13.86 26.09
C GLY A 7 -42.02 14.87 25.52
N ASP A 8 -42.38 15.55 24.43
CA ASP A 8 -41.54 16.59 23.81
C ASP A 8 -41.33 17.80 24.76
N PHE A 9 -42.29 18.10 25.63
CA PHE A 9 -42.19 19.19 26.63
C PHE A 9 -41.25 18.85 27.80
N PHE A 10 -41.27 17.60 28.28
CA PHE A 10 -40.44 17.17 29.42
C PHE A 10 -39.08 16.58 29.03
N ALA A 11 -38.82 16.31 27.74
CA ALA A 11 -37.55 15.75 27.28
C ALA A 11 -36.42 16.79 27.29
N VAL A 12 -35.21 16.35 27.68
CA VAL A 12 -33.99 17.17 27.58
C VAL A 12 -33.63 17.50 26.14
N ASP A 13 -33.84 16.54 25.22
CA ASP A 13 -33.75 16.74 23.78
C ASP A 13 -34.95 16.06 23.09
N PRO A 14 -35.93 16.82 22.58
CA PRO A 14 -37.12 16.27 21.92
C PRO A 14 -36.82 15.62 20.56
N LYS A 15 -35.61 15.78 19.99
CA LYS A 15 -35.19 15.08 18.77
C LYS A 15 -34.74 13.64 19.05
N ARG A 16 -34.53 13.28 20.32
CA ARG A 16 -34.10 11.93 20.71
C ARG A 16 -35.20 10.91 20.47
N SER A 17 -34.85 9.75 19.90
CA SER A 17 -35.77 8.63 19.69
C SER A 17 -35.80 7.68 20.90
N SER A 18 -36.86 6.87 21.03
CA SER A 18 -36.98 5.84 22.07
C SER A 18 -36.20 4.55 21.76
N GLY A 19 -35.63 4.43 20.56
CA GLY A 19 -34.91 3.23 20.12
C GLY A 19 -35.80 2.00 19.91
N ILE A 20 -37.13 2.13 19.97
CA ILE A 20 -38.05 1.02 19.72
C ILE A 20 -38.32 0.95 18.21
N PRO A 21 -37.89 -0.11 17.51
CA PRO A 21 -38.18 -0.27 16.10
C PRO A 21 -39.68 -0.48 15.87
N LEU A 22 -40.17 -0.04 14.72
CA LEU A 22 -41.57 -0.26 14.35
C LEU A 22 -41.75 -1.72 13.89
N ASN A 23 -42.49 -2.52 14.65
CA ASN A 23 -42.76 -3.93 14.33
C ASN A 23 -43.24 -4.20 12.89
N PRO A 24 -44.06 -3.33 12.26
CA PRO A 24 -44.49 -3.55 10.87
C PRO A 24 -43.40 -3.31 9.81
N GLN A 25 -42.28 -2.65 10.16
CA GLN A 25 -41.22 -2.28 9.23
C GLN A 25 -39.90 -3.00 9.52
N TYR A 26 -39.65 -3.31 10.79
CA TYR A 26 -38.42 -3.93 11.23
C TYR A 26 -38.54 -5.45 11.14
N ARG A 27 -37.74 -6.04 10.24
CA ARG A 27 -37.64 -7.50 10.06
C ARG A 27 -38.99 -8.14 9.71
N LEU A 28 -39.77 -7.44 8.89
CA LEU A 28 -41.02 -7.94 8.30
C LEU A 28 -40.97 -7.70 6.78
N PRO A 29 -40.97 -8.75 5.93
CA PRO A 29 -41.03 -10.17 6.28
C PRO A 29 -39.83 -10.65 7.10
N SER A 30 -40.01 -11.72 7.87
CA SER A 30 -38.89 -12.37 8.55
C SER A 30 -37.92 -12.94 7.51
N PRO A 31 -36.62 -13.10 7.82
CA PRO A 31 -35.65 -13.55 6.83
C PRO A 31 -36.01 -14.88 6.14
N GLY A 32 -36.67 -15.81 6.85
CA GLY A 32 -37.10 -17.10 6.29
C GLY A 32 -38.43 -17.07 5.53
N ALA A 33 -39.15 -15.94 5.55
CA ALA A 33 -40.38 -15.76 4.77
C ALA A 33 -40.12 -15.17 3.37
N VAL A 34 -38.88 -14.75 3.10
CA VAL A 34 -38.44 -14.34 1.76
C VAL A 34 -38.14 -15.59 0.95
N ASP A 35 -38.63 -15.64 -0.30
CA ASP A 35 -38.35 -16.77 -1.19
C ASP A 35 -36.85 -16.84 -1.50
N PRO A 36 -36.13 -17.90 -1.09
CA PRO A 36 -34.70 -18.03 -1.33
C PRO A 36 -34.35 -18.13 -2.83
N LYS A 37 -35.32 -18.45 -3.70
CA LYS A 37 -35.10 -18.55 -5.15
C LYS A 37 -34.99 -17.19 -5.84
N LEU A 38 -35.29 -16.10 -5.14
CA LEU A 38 -35.11 -14.74 -5.66
C LEU A 38 -33.64 -14.30 -5.65
N TYR A 39 -32.77 -15.03 -4.96
CA TYR A 39 -31.35 -14.70 -4.88
C TYR A 39 -30.56 -15.47 -5.93
N ASP A 40 -29.84 -14.72 -6.76
CA ASP A 40 -28.82 -15.24 -7.67
C ASP A 40 -27.44 -14.79 -7.19
N ASP A 41 -26.44 -15.67 -7.33
CA ASP A 41 -25.07 -15.36 -6.96
C ASP A 41 -24.53 -14.20 -7.82
N PRO A 42 -24.11 -13.07 -7.23
CA PRO A 42 -23.60 -11.95 -7.99
C PRO A 42 -22.25 -12.32 -8.59
N THR A 43 -22.09 -12.01 -9.86
CA THR A 43 -20.83 -12.18 -10.58
C THR A 43 -20.37 -10.84 -11.16
N THR A 44 -19.07 -10.69 -11.41
CA THR A 44 -18.49 -9.44 -11.93
C THR A 44 -17.83 -9.67 -13.27
N VAL A 45 -18.09 -8.80 -14.24
CA VAL A 45 -17.36 -8.78 -15.52
C VAL A 45 -16.06 -7.99 -15.28
N PRO A 46 -14.88 -8.53 -15.66
CA PRO A 46 -14.64 -9.62 -16.62
C PRO A 46 -14.56 -11.04 -16.05
N ALA A 47 -14.59 -11.23 -14.73
CA ALA A 47 -14.39 -12.55 -14.12
C ALA A 47 -15.52 -13.58 -14.42
N ALA A 48 -16.71 -13.11 -14.79
CA ALA A 48 -17.88 -13.91 -15.13
C ALA A 48 -18.00 -14.25 -16.63
N ASP A 49 -17.16 -13.68 -17.49
CA ASP A 49 -17.25 -13.91 -18.93
C ASP A 49 -16.95 -15.38 -19.29
N LEU A 50 -17.71 -15.93 -20.23
CA LEU A 50 -17.65 -17.33 -20.67
C LEU A 50 -16.68 -17.55 -21.84
N ALA A 51 -16.41 -16.53 -22.65
CA ALA A 51 -15.60 -16.67 -23.85
C ALA A 51 -14.12 -16.35 -23.59
N GLU A 52 -13.80 -15.10 -23.24
CA GLU A 52 -12.43 -14.58 -23.25
C GLU A 52 -11.79 -14.54 -21.86
N ASN A 53 -12.08 -15.53 -21.01
CA ASN A 53 -11.71 -15.54 -19.59
C ASN A 53 -10.88 -16.76 -19.15
N PRO A 54 -9.72 -17.04 -19.80
CA PRO A 54 -8.88 -18.16 -19.42
C PRO A 54 -8.25 -17.93 -18.03
N TYR A 55 -8.24 -18.99 -17.20
CA TYR A 55 -7.80 -18.90 -15.80
C TYR A 55 -6.38 -18.34 -15.62
N TRP A 56 -5.44 -18.72 -16.49
CA TRP A 56 -4.04 -18.30 -16.37
C TRP A 56 -3.81 -16.79 -16.49
N LYS A 57 -4.72 -16.04 -17.15
CA LYS A 57 -4.65 -14.56 -17.22
C LYS A 57 -5.08 -13.89 -15.91
N ARG A 58 -5.89 -14.58 -15.09
CA ARG A 58 -6.43 -14.08 -13.81
C ARG A 58 -5.88 -14.83 -12.59
N ASP A 59 -4.91 -15.72 -12.79
CA ASP A 59 -4.25 -16.45 -11.72
C ASP A 59 -3.21 -15.57 -11.01
N VAL A 60 -3.71 -14.63 -10.20
CA VAL A 60 -2.89 -13.74 -9.36
C VAL A 60 -2.09 -14.49 -8.30
N ARG A 61 -2.53 -15.69 -7.92
CA ARG A 61 -1.87 -16.52 -6.91
C ARG A 61 -0.51 -17.03 -7.41
N ARG A 62 -0.41 -17.40 -8.69
CA ARG A 62 0.86 -17.83 -9.29
C ARG A 62 1.72 -16.66 -9.79
N GLN A 63 1.12 -15.49 -9.99
CA GLN A 63 1.80 -14.26 -10.42
C GLN A 63 2.27 -13.38 -9.24
N TYR A 64 2.60 -13.99 -8.09
CA TYR A 64 3.06 -13.25 -6.93
C TYR A 64 4.45 -12.61 -7.18
N PRO A 65 4.72 -11.41 -6.62
CA PRO A 65 6.03 -10.80 -6.70
C PRO A 65 7.06 -11.65 -5.94
N LYS A 66 8.18 -11.99 -6.59
CA LYS A 66 9.25 -12.76 -5.97
C LYS A 66 10.01 -11.91 -4.95
N LEU A 67 10.37 -12.51 -3.82
CA LEU A 67 11.19 -11.87 -2.81
C LEU A 67 12.61 -11.66 -3.35
N SER A 68 13.08 -10.41 -3.34
CA SER A 68 14.45 -10.05 -3.71
C SER A 68 15.31 -10.00 -2.45
N VAL A 69 16.36 -10.82 -2.40
CA VAL A 69 17.39 -10.78 -1.36
C VAL A 69 18.63 -10.16 -1.96
N VAL A 70 19.14 -9.10 -1.33
CA VAL A 70 20.37 -8.42 -1.74
C VAL A 70 21.42 -8.65 -0.66
N LYS A 71 22.53 -9.32 -1.02
CA LYS A 71 23.67 -9.54 -0.12
C LYS A 71 24.74 -8.46 -0.35
N GLN A 72 25.68 -8.36 0.59
CA GLN A 72 26.83 -7.45 0.46
C GLN A 72 27.60 -7.60 -0.87
N PRO A 73 27.95 -8.82 -1.36
CA PRO A 73 28.60 -8.97 -2.66
C PRO A 73 27.75 -8.48 -3.84
N ASP A 74 26.43 -8.62 -3.77
CA ASP A 74 25.53 -8.12 -4.82
C ASP A 74 25.58 -6.58 -4.88
N VAL A 75 25.62 -5.91 -3.72
CA VAL A 75 25.77 -4.44 -3.64
C VAL A 75 27.13 -3.99 -4.16
N VAL A 76 28.22 -4.68 -3.82
CA VAL A 76 29.57 -4.38 -4.34
C VAL A 76 29.60 -4.47 -5.87
N GLY A 77 28.98 -5.52 -6.43
CA GLY A 77 28.82 -5.65 -7.89
C GLY A 77 28.07 -4.47 -8.49
N LEU A 78 26.90 -4.13 -7.94
CA LEU A 78 26.08 -3.00 -8.40
C LEU A 78 26.83 -1.65 -8.32
N LEU A 79 27.59 -1.42 -7.26
CA LEU A 79 28.39 -0.21 -7.10
C LEU A 79 29.56 -0.16 -8.10
N THR A 80 30.12 -1.30 -8.49
CA THR A 80 31.29 -1.37 -9.37
C THR A 80 30.92 -1.28 -10.85
N VAL A 81 29.99 -2.12 -11.31
CA VAL A 81 29.64 -2.24 -12.74
C VAL A 81 28.33 -1.55 -13.13
N GLY A 82 27.55 -1.08 -12.15
CA GLY A 82 26.24 -0.46 -12.39
C GLY A 82 25.11 -1.48 -12.43
N SER A 83 23.98 -1.08 -13.01
CA SER A 83 22.77 -1.91 -13.13
C SER A 83 22.41 -2.14 -14.58
N ALA A 84 21.46 -3.04 -14.84
CA ALA A 84 20.94 -3.25 -16.19
C ALA A 84 20.29 -1.98 -16.80
N GLN A 85 19.78 -1.08 -15.95
CA GLN A 85 19.18 0.19 -16.39
C GLN A 85 20.24 1.26 -16.65
N ASN A 86 21.29 1.32 -15.82
CA ASN A 86 22.39 2.28 -15.92
C ASN A 86 23.73 1.53 -15.79
N PRO A 87 24.23 0.90 -16.86
CA PRO A 87 25.49 0.19 -16.84
C PRO A 87 26.66 1.20 -16.81
N LYS A 88 27.71 0.91 -16.05
CA LYS A 88 28.97 1.67 -16.12
C LYS A 88 29.80 1.12 -17.28
N GLU A 89 29.49 1.58 -18.49
CA GLU A 89 30.09 1.10 -19.76
C GLU A 89 31.62 1.19 -19.78
N ASN A 90 32.20 2.14 -19.03
CA ASN A 90 33.66 2.29 -18.92
C ASN A 90 34.34 1.19 -18.07
N VAL A 91 33.57 0.44 -17.27
CA VAL A 91 34.08 -0.54 -16.29
C VAL A 91 33.63 -1.95 -16.63
N LEU A 92 32.42 -2.12 -17.15
CA LEU A 92 31.87 -3.43 -17.50
C LEU A 92 32.45 -3.90 -18.83
N GLN A 93 33.22 -4.98 -18.80
CA GLN A 93 33.74 -5.61 -20.01
C GLN A 93 32.63 -6.39 -20.75
N ILE A 94 32.73 -6.46 -22.08
CA ILE A 94 31.73 -7.13 -22.94
C ILE A 94 32.11 -8.60 -23.15
N GLY A 95 31.12 -9.49 -23.19
CA GLY A 95 31.29 -10.91 -23.48
C GLY A 95 31.89 -11.70 -22.32
N ASP A 96 32.69 -12.73 -22.63
CA ASP A 96 33.25 -13.66 -21.63
C ASP A 96 34.14 -12.97 -20.58
N ALA A 97 34.74 -11.84 -20.94
CA ALA A 97 35.56 -11.05 -20.04
C ALA A 97 34.71 -10.39 -18.93
N GLY A 98 33.51 -9.91 -19.28
CA GLY A 98 32.53 -9.40 -18.32
C GLY A 98 31.98 -10.50 -17.41
N ALA A 99 31.72 -11.69 -17.94
CA ALA A 99 31.28 -12.82 -17.13
C ALA A 99 32.32 -13.20 -16.05
N LYS A 100 33.61 -13.22 -16.42
CA LYS A 100 34.71 -13.45 -15.48
C LYS A 100 34.85 -12.32 -14.45
N GLN A 101 34.69 -11.07 -14.88
CA GLN A 101 34.70 -9.90 -14.00
C GLN A 101 33.58 -9.95 -12.94
N LEU A 102 32.38 -10.40 -13.30
CA LEU A 102 31.28 -10.54 -12.35
C LEU A 102 31.55 -11.62 -11.29
N VAL A 103 32.21 -12.71 -11.67
CA VAL A 103 32.62 -13.76 -10.72
C VAL A 103 33.68 -13.23 -9.76
N SER A 104 34.71 -12.55 -10.25
CA SER A 104 35.74 -11.97 -9.38
C SER A 104 35.19 -10.92 -8.43
N LEU A 105 34.24 -10.08 -8.88
CA LEU A 105 33.59 -9.09 -8.03
C LEU A 105 32.73 -9.72 -6.93
N LYS A 106 32.11 -10.87 -7.21
CA LYS A 106 31.34 -11.61 -6.21
C LYS A 106 32.26 -12.12 -5.10
N GLU A 107 33.39 -12.73 -5.46
CA GLU A 107 34.41 -13.19 -4.51
C GLU A 107 35.03 -12.04 -3.71
N GLU A 108 35.32 -10.91 -4.35
CA GLU A 108 35.78 -9.71 -3.65
C GLU A 108 34.74 -9.15 -2.68
N GLY A 109 33.46 -9.20 -3.06
CA GLY A 109 32.35 -8.74 -2.24
C GLY A 109 32.09 -9.60 -1.00
N GLU A 110 32.56 -10.85 -0.95
CA GLU A 110 32.51 -11.69 0.25
C GLU A 110 33.41 -11.15 1.38
N LYS A 111 34.43 -10.33 1.05
CA LYS A 111 35.26 -9.62 2.04
C LYS A 111 34.50 -8.48 2.73
N GLY A 112 33.31 -8.15 2.24
CA GLY A 112 32.38 -7.20 2.84
C GLY A 112 32.48 -5.78 2.28
N LEU A 113 31.41 -5.00 2.50
CA LEU A 113 31.30 -3.62 2.00
C LEU A 113 32.33 -2.67 2.60
N SER A 114 32.78 -2.91 3.83
CA SER A 114 33.81 -2.10 4.49
C SER A 114 35.14 -2.12 3.73
N ALA A 115 35.59 -3.31 3.33
CA ALA A 115 36.81 -3.48 2.54
C ALA A 115 36.69 -2.82 1.16
N PHE A 116 35.50 -2.82 0.57
CA PHE A 116 35.23 -2.13 -0.69
C PHE A 116 35.34 -0.61 -0.55
N PHE A 117 34.70 -0.03 0.47
CA PHE A 117 34.76 1.42 0.69
C PHE A 117 36.16 1.92 1.05
N GLN A 118 37.00 1.10 1.73
CA GLN A 118 38.41 1.45 1.95
C GLN A 118 39.19 1.63 0.64
N LYS A 119 38.85 0.85 -0.41
CA LYS A 119 39.46 0.99 -1.74
C LYS A 119 38.86 2.16 -2.52
N ASP A 120 37.54 2.32 -2.46
CA ASP A 120 36.81 3.40 -3.13
C ASP A 120 35.90 4.16 -2.15
N ASN A 121 36.47 5.18 -1.52
CA ASN A 121 35.78 6.06 -0.57
C ASN A 121 34.66 6.89 -1.23
N LYS A 122 34.63 6.99 -2.57
CA LYS A 122 33.65 7.81 -3.31
C LYS A 122 32.49 6.99 -3.87
N ALA A 123 32.57 5.66 -3.86
CA ALA A 123 31.52 4.79 -4.39
C ALA A 123 30.13 5.07 -3.77
N GLY A 124 30.09 5.42 -2.47
CA GLY A 124 28.84 5.70 -1.75
C GLY A 124 28.11 6.98 -2.18
N LEU A 125 28.79 7.92 -2.84
CA LEU A 125 28.17 9.17 -3.32
C LEU A 125 27.07 8.92 -4.35
N SER A 126 27.20 7.83 -5.13
CA SER A 126 26.23 7.44 -6.15
C SER A 126 24.90 6.92 -5.58
N VAL A 127 24.84 6.62 -4.28
CA VAL A 127 23.65 6.11 -3.58
C VAL A 127 22.82 7.25 -2.98
N LEU A 128 23.44 8.41 -2.77
CA LEU A 128 22.79 9.58 -2.18
C LEU A 128 21.89 10.26 -3.22
N GLY A 129 20.92 11.04 -2.74
CA GLY A 129 20.09 11.87 -3.61
C GLY A 129 20.91 12.94 -4.35
N PRO A 130 20.33 13.64 -5.34
CA PRO A 130 21.02 14.65 -6.14
C PRO A 130 21.73 15.74 -5.31
N ASN A 131 21.24 16.01 -4.10
CA ASN A 131 21.78 17.00 -3.18
C ASN A 131 22.82 16.42 -2.19
N GLY A 132 23.26 15.17 -2.37
CA GLY A 132 24.16 14.47 -1.44
C GLY A 132 23.52 14.08 -0.09
N LEU A 133 22.19 14.19 0.02
CA LEU A 133 21.44 13.79 1.21
C LEU A 133 21.00 12.32 1.11
N PRO A 134 20.87 11.61 2.23
CA PRO A 134 20.30 10.26 2.22
C PRO A 134 18.84 10.29 1.76
N PRO A 135 18.33 9.21 1.13
CA PRO A 135 16.94 9.13 0.71
C PRO A 135 16.00 9.12 1.94
N PHE A 136 14.84 9.77 1.80
CA PHE A 136 13.78 9.69 2.80
C PHE A 136 13.08 8.32 2.74
N PRO A 137 12.50 7.84 3.87
CA PRO A 137 11.64 6.67 3.86
C PRO A 137 10.50 6.83 2.85
N THR A 138 10.30 5.82 2.00
CA THR A 138 9.27 5.85 0.96
C THR A 138 7.89 5.57 1.53
N SER A 139 6.86 6.27 1.04
CA SER A 139 5.46 5.95 1.31
C SER A 139 4.94 4.92 0.31
N ARG A 140 4.08 4.00 0.75
CA ARG A 140 3.41 2.99 -0.11
C ARG A 140 2.17 3.55 -0.81
N TYR A 141 1.71 4.75 -0.47
CA TYR A 141 0.49 5.31 -1.03
C TYR A 141 0.70 5.64 -2.53
N PRO A 142 -0.16 5.14 -3.44
CA PRO A 142 0.05 5.24 -4.89
C PRO A 142 -0.21 6.65 -5.46
N SER A 143 -0.74 7.56 -4.63
CA SER A 143 -0.89 8.96 -5.00
C SER A 143 0.47 9.65 -4.93
N SER A 144 0.76 10.49 -5.92
CA SER A 144 1.97 11.33 -5.99
C SER A 144 2.12 12.26 -4.79
N THR A 145 1.08 12.40 -3.97
CA THR A 145 1.11 13.14 -2.70
C THR A 145 1.00 12.18 -1.52
N PRO A 146 1.92 12.25 -0.53
CA PRO A 146 1.74 11.52 0.72
C PRO A 146 0.43 11.95 1.39
N LYS A 147 -0.24 11.05 2.13
CA LYS A 147 -1.42 11.43 2.91
C LYS A 147 -1.03 12.55 3.88
N ARG A 148 -1.55 13.74 3.65
CA ARG A 148 -1.40 14.90 4.51
C ARG A 148 -2.67 15.03 5.33
N TYR A 149 -2.50 15.16 6.63
CA TYR A 149 -3.62 15.40 7.53
C TYR A 149 -3.84 16.91 7.61
N GLU A 150 -5.05 17.34 7.31
CA GLU A 150 -5.48 18.72 7.48
C GLU A 150 -6.46 18.82 8.64
N MET A 151 -6.47 19.96 9.32
CA MET A 151 -7.44 20.19 10.38
C MET A 151 -8.79 20.52 9.72
N LEU A 152 -9.83 19.74 10.05
CA LEU A 152 -11.17 19.98 9.56
C LEU A 152 -11.64 21.40 9.93
N LYS A 153 -12.26 22.10 8.97
CA LYS A 153 -12.83 23.43 9.23
C LYS A 153 -13.96 23.37 10.26
N GLU A 154 -14.78 22.33 10.16
CA GLU A 154 -15.85 22.05 11.11
C GLU A 154 -15.38 20.94 12.07
N GLN A 155 -15.09 21.34 13.30
CA GLN A 155 -14.64 20.42 14.35
C GLN A 155 -15.83 19.64 14.91
N SER A 156 -15.61 18.36 15.22
CA SER A 156 -16.66 17.50 15.79
C SER A 156 -17.06 17.91 17.21
N TYR A 157 -16.16 18.61 17.91
CA TYR A 157 -16.39 19.16 19.24
C TYR A 157 -16.30 20.69 19.20
N ALA A 158 -16.96 21.33 20.18
CA ALA A 158 -16.81 22.76 20.40
C ALA A 158 -15.36 23.13 20.80
N SER A 159 -14.97 24.38 20.56
CA SER A 159 -13.58 24.85 20.70
C SER A 159 -12.99 24.80 22.12
N ASN A 160 -13.84 24.66 23.14
CA ASN A 160 -13.43 24.51 24.53
C ASN A 160 -12.94 23.09 24.87
N TYR A 161 -13.22 22.11 24.02
CA TYR A 161 -12.74 20.74 24.21
C TYR A 161 -11.29 20.62 23.73
N PRO A 162 -10.40 19.95 24.49
CA PRO A 162 -9.00 19.74 24.10
C PRO A 162 -8.85 18.60 23.08
N CYS A 163 -9.78 18.48 22.13
CA CYS A 163 -9.82 17.44 21.11
C CYS A 163 -9.96 18.08 19.74
N ARG A 164 -9.19 17.59 18.76
CA ARG A 164 -9.20 18.09 17.38
C ARG A 164 -9.44 16.94 16.40
N THR A 165 -10.19 17.22 15.36
CA THR A 165 -10.46 16.30 14.26
C THR A 165 -9.61 16.70 13.05
N PHE A 166 -8.95 15.70 12.45
CA PHE A 166 -8.14 15.83 11.25
C PHE A 166 -8.69 14.92 10.17
N GLU A 167 -8.58 15.34 8.91
CA GLU A 167 -8.92 14.55 7.70
C GLU A 167 -7.67 14.18 6.90
#